data_AF-A0A077N561-F1
#
_entry.id   AF-A0A077N561-F1
#
_cell.length_a   1.000
_cell.length_b   1.000
_cell.length_c   1.000
_cell.angle_alpha   90.00
_cell.angle_beta   90.00
_cell.angle_gamma   90.00
#
_symmetry.space_group_name_H-M   'P 1'
#
loop_
_entity.id
_entity.type
_entity.pdbx_description
1 polymer ?
#
loop_
_entity_poly.entity_id
_entity_poly.type
_entity_poly.pdbx_seq_one_letter_code
_entity_poly.pdbx_strand_id
1 'polypeptide(L)'
;MKKSMYQLLTGAVVSFALVGNSWSAEKVTVFAAASLTNALNDIAAQYKKEQQGDIVASYASSSTLARQIEQGAPADIFVSADQQWMDYAAGKKLIAENTRHTLLGNQLVLIAPKESKLDKIDIDRKTKWKSLLADGRLAVGDPDHVPVGIYAKESLQSLGAWEAVNPLMVRTNNVRSGMALVERAEVPLGIVYGSDAVASKKVKVVGIFPLESHKPVEYPIAVIKGHENQAVRDFYDYLKTPEAAVIFKRYGFSPL
;
A
#
# COMPACT_ATOMS: atom_id res chain seq x y z
N MET A 1 40.77 -73.80 14.64
CA MET A 1 39.47 -73.10 14.60
C MET A 1 39.45 -72.01 15.67
N LYS A 2 38.82 -70.88 15.36
CA LYS A 2 38.98 -69.52 15.92
C LYS A 2 38.41 -69.29 17.34
N LYS A 3 38.99 -68.30 18.05
CA LYS A 3 38.40 -67.13 18.77
C LYS A 3 39.13 -66.90 20.12
N SER A 4 40.04 -65.94 20.25
CA SER A 4 39.86 -64.48 20.49
C SER A 4 39.04 -64.16 21.75
N MET A 5 39.73 -63.60 22.77
CA MET A 5 39.15 -63.00 23.97
C MET A 5 39.55 -61.53 24.03
N TYR A 6 38.54 -60.71 24.29
CA TYR A 6 38.40 -59.27 24.15
C TYR A 6 39.34 -58.42 25.03
N GLN A 7 39.89 -57.34 24.45
CA GLN A 7 40.31 -56.16 25.18
C GLN A 7 39.15 -55.15 25.18
N LEU A 8 38.67 -54.79 26.37
CA LEU A 8 37.72 -53.71 26.61
C LEU A 8 38.48 -52.38 26.72
N LEU A 9 38.20 -51.45 25.81
CA LEU A 9 38.55 -50.03 25.95
C LEU A 9 37.24 -49.23 25.91
N THR A 10 36.79 -48.80 27.08
CA THR A 10 35.70 -47.84 27.26
C THR A 10 36.21 -46.43 26.98
N GLY A 11 35.81 -45.86 25.84
CA GLY A 11 35.96 -44.44 25.54
C GLY A 11 34.68 -43.68 25.87
N ALA A 12 34.75 -42.72 26.79
CA ALA A 12 33.66 -41.79 27.08
C ALA A 12 33.69 -40.64 26.06
N VAL A 13 32.64 -40.52 25.25
CA VAL A 13 32.45 -39.38 24.34
C VAL A 13 31.58 -38.33 25.04
N VAL A 14 32.17 -37.20 25.40
CA VAL A 14 31.44 -36.01 25.84
C VAL A 14 30.92 -35.30 24.60
N SER A 15 29.61 -35.36 24.38
CA SER A 15 28.94 -34.64 23.30
C SER A 15 28.57 -33.23 23.78
N PHE A 16 29.23 -32.21 23.24
CA PHE A 16 28.89 -30.81 23.45
C PHE A 16 27.68 -30.46 22.58
N ALA A 17 26.49 -30.39 23.16
CA ALA A 17 25.30 -29.92 22.46
C ALA A 17 25.35 -28.39 22.33
N LEU A 18 25.71 -27.90 21.15
CA LEU A 18 25.50 -26.50 20.77
C LEU A 18 23.99 -26.26 20.69
N VAL A 19 23.41 -25.66 21.72
CA VAL A 19 22.07 -25.08 21.66
C VAL A 19 22.18 -23.81 20.82
N GLY A 20 22.05 -23.99 19.50
CA GLY A 20 21.81 -22.87 18.60
C GLY A 20 20.43 -22.32 18.92
N ASN A 21 20.36 -21.18 19.60
CA ASN A 21 19.16 -20.36 19.59
C ASN A 21 18.90 -19.95 18.14
N SER A 22 18.06 -20.72 17.43
CA SER A 22 17.45 -20.23 16.22
C SER A 22 16.57 -19.05 16.61
N TRP A 23 17.11 -17.84 16.53
CA TRP A 23 16.34 -16.61 16.47
C TRP A 23 15.44 -16.74 15.24
N SER A 24 14.25 -17.32 15.41
CA SER A 24 13.18 -17.17 14.45
C SER A 24 12.78 -15.70 14.58
N ALA A 25 13.28 -14.86 13.67
CA ALA A 25 12.86 -13.47 13.60
C ALA A 25 11.33 -13.46 13.49
N GLU A 26 10.67 -12.89 14.49
CA GLU A 26 9.21 -12.78 14.55
C GLU A 26 8.76 -12.01 13.29
N LYS A 27 7.86 -12.62 12.51
CA LYS A 27 7.40 -12.04 11.25
C LYS A 27 6.35 -10.98 11.55
N VAL A 28 6.55 -9.78 11.01
CA VAL A 28 5.56 -8.69 11.10
C VAL A 28 4.68 -8.70 9.85
N THR A 29 3.38 -8.82 10.05
CA THR A 29 2.35 -8.81 9.00
C THR A 29 1.78 -7.40 8.84
N VAL A 30 1.96 -6.82 7.66
CA VAL A 30 1.52 -5.47 7.35
C VAL A 30 0.36 -5.52 6.35
N PHE A 31 -0.78 -4.99 6.74
CA PHE A 31 -1.89 -4.74 5.81
C PHE A 31 -1.75 -3.31 5.29
N ALA A 32 -1.40 -3.17 4.01
CA ALA A 32 -1.10 -1.88 3.42
C ALA A 32 -1.94 -1.61 2.17
N ALA A 33 -2.40 -0.36 2.02
CA ALA A 33 -3.08 0.07 0.81
C ALA A 33 -2.29 -0.27 -0.46
N ALA A 34 -2.97 -0.73 -1.51
CA ALA A 34 -2.35 -1.22 -2.74
C ALA A 34 -1.39 -0.21 -3.43
N SER A 35 -1.54 1.10 -3.21
CA SER A 35 -0.60 2.09 -3.74
C SER A 35 0.80 1.97 -3.15
N LEU A 36 0.94 1.42 -1.93
CA LEU A 36 2.19 1.29 -1.20
C LEU A 36 3.05 0.09 -1.65
N THR A 37 2.55 -0.78 -2.53
CA THR A 37 3.18 -2.07 -2.85
C THR A 37 4.66 -1.97 -3.16
N ASN A 38 5.07 -1.08 -4.07
CA ASN A 38 6.47 -1.00 -4.46
C ASN A 38 7.35 -0.41 -3.34
N ALA A 39 6.89 0.68 -2.69
CA ALA A 39 7.64 1.32 -1.62
C ALA A 39 7.84 0.39 -0.43
N LEU A 40 6.77 -0.26 0.02
CA LEU A 40 6.82 -1.14 1.18
C LEU A 40 7.61 -2.43 0.89
N ASN A 41 7.56 -2.96 -0.34
CA ASN A 41 8.42 -4.08 -0.73
C ASN A 41 9.92 -3.72 -0.67
N ASP A 42 10.30 -2.55 -1.15
CA ASP A 42 11.70 -2.10 -1.10
C ASP A 42 12.14 -1.82 0.35
N ILE A 43 11.27 -1.22 1.17
CA ILE A 43 11.50 -1.01 2.60
C ILE A 43 11.67 -2.35 3.32
N ALA A 44 10.78 -3.32 3.08
CA ALA A 44 10.86 -4.65 3.67
C ALA A 44 12.16 -5.37 3.28
N ALA A 45 12.57 -5.25 2.00
CA ALA A 45 13.84 -5.80 1.53
C ALA A 45 15.05 -5.12 2.20
N GLN A 46 15.01 -3.81 2.39
CA GLN A 46 16.05 -3.07 3.09
C GLN A 46 16.12 -3.45 4.57
N TYR A 47 14.98 -3.47 5.28
CA TYR A 47 14.88 -3.86 6.68
C TYR A 47 15.44 -5.27 6.93
N LYS A 48 15.15 -6.20 6.01
CA LYS A 48 15.71 -7.56 6.03
C LYS A 48 17.21 -7.58 5.77
N LYS A 49 17.70 -6.78 4.82
CA LYS A 49 19.15 -6.67 4.51
C LYS A 49 19.93 -6.12 5.70
N GLU A 50 19.33 -5.23 6.47
CA GLU A 50 19.86 -4.67 7.72
C GLU A 50 19.74 -5.64 8.91
N GLN A 51 19.24 -6.87 8.69
CA GLN A 51 19.06 -7.92 9.69
C GLN A 51 18.12 -7.52 10.85
N GLN A 52 17.18 -6.60 10.61
CA GLN A 52 16.26 -6.10 11.64
C GLN A 52 14.98 -6.96 11.80
N GLY A 53 14.64 -7.78 10.79
CA GLY A 53 13.50 -8.68 10.86
C GLY A 53 12.96 -9.08 9.48
N ASP A 54 11.84 -9.80 9.46
CA ASP A 54 11.16 -10.26 8.25
C ASP A 54 9.74 -9.69 8.19
N ILE A 55 9.41 -9.02 7.09
CA ILE A 55 8.14 -8.31 6.91
C ILE A 55 7.33 -9.01 5.83
N VAL A 56 6.08 -9.33 6.12
CA VAL A 56 5.13 -9.91 5.16
C VAL A 56 4.02 -8.90 4.95
N ALA A 57 3.88 -8.39 3.72
CA ALA A 57 2.85 -7.41 3.40
C ALA A 57 1.69 -8.04 2.60
N SER A 58 0.47 -7.67 2.97
CA SER A 58 -0.75 -7.94 2.21
C SER A 58 -1.30 -6.63 1.66
N TYR A 59 -1.59 -6.62 0.36
CA TYR A 59 -2.00 -5.42 -0.37
C TYR A 59 -3.41 -5.57 -0.93
N ALA A 60 -4.28 -4.61 -0.61
CA ALA A 60 -5.61 -4.48 -1.20
C ALA A 60 -6.09 -3.02 -1.07
N SER A 61 -7.36 -2.74 -1.38
CA SER A 61 -7.94 -1.45 -0.97
C SER A 61 -7.96 -1.36 0.55
N SER A 62 -7.75 -0.17 1.09
CA SER A 62 -7.82 0.07 2.54
C SER A 62 -9.17 -0.36 3.12
N SER A 63 -10.25 -0.22 2.34
CA SER A 63 -11.58 -0.73 2.70
C SER A 63 -11.64 -2.25 2.90
N THR A 64 -11.02 -3.01 2.01
CA THR A 64 -10.96 -4.47 2.11
C THR A 64 -10.13 -4.87 3.32
N LEU A 65 -8.98 -4.24 3.51
CA LEU A 65 -8.06 -4.54 4.61
C LEU A 65 -8.68 -4.20 5.97
N ALA A 66 -9.32 -3.05 6.12
CA ALA A 66 -9.98 -2.65 7.35
C ALA A 66 -11.11 -3.62 7.74
N ARG A 67 -11.90 -4.09 6.75
CA ARG A 67 -12.93 -5.11 6.97
C ARG A 67 -12.34 -6.48 7.32
N GLN A 68 -11.21 -6.86 6.72
CA GLN A 68 -10.52 -8.10 7.08
C GLN A 68 -9.98 -8.05 8.51
N ILE A 69 -9.41 -6.90 8.94
CA ILE A 69 -8.96 -6.69 10.32
C ILE A 69 -10.13 -6.79 11.29
N GLU A 70 -11.27 -6.18 10.97
CA GLU A 70 -12.50 -6.32 11.77
C GLU A 70 -12.97 -7.78 11.88
N GLN A 71 -12.77 -8.57 10.81
CA GLN A 71 -13.09 -10.00 10.78
C GLN A 71 -12.03 -10.88 11.46
N GLY A 72 -11.00 -10.30 12.07
CA GLY A 72 -9.97 -11.02 12.82
C GLY A 72 -8.79 -11.51 11.98
N ALA A 73 -8.55 -10.93 10.79
CA ALA A 73 -7.32 -11.20 10.06
C ALA A 73 -6.09 -10.76 10.89
N PRO A 74 -5.03 -11.58 10.98
CA PRO A 74 -3.90 -11.35 11.88
C PRO A 74 -2.90 -10.35 11.27
N ALA A 75 -3.32 -9.10 11.10
CA ALA A 75 -2.41 -8.01 10.76
C ALA A 75 -1.80 -7.43 12.04
N ASP A 76 -0.53 -7.04 11.98
CA ASP A 76 0.14 -6.35 13.07
C ASP A 76 0.13 -4.83 12.88
N ILE A 77 0.24 -4.38 11.63
CA ILE A 77 0.23 -2.97 11.24
C ILE A 77 -0.78 -2.76 10.12
N PHE A 78 -1.57 -1.70 10.21
CA PHE A 78 -2.45 -1.23 9.14
C PHE A 78 -1.98 0.13 8.62
N VAL A 79 -1.80 0.23 7.30
CA VAL A 79 -1.54 1.48 6.59
C VAL A 79 -2.66 1.75 5.59
N SER A 80 -3.53 2.71 5.92
CA SER A 80 -4.63 3.13 5.05
C SER A 80 -4.16 4.16 4.02
N ALA A 81 -4.90 4.33 2.92
CA ALA A 81 -4.71 5.41 1.95
C ALA A 81 -5.67 6.58 2.17
N ASP A 82 -6.45 6.55 3.24
CA ASP A 82 -7.25 7.67 3.74
C ASP A 82 -7.41 7.60 5.26
N GLN A 83 -7.84 8.72 5.85
CA GLN A 83 -8.22 8.78 7.26
C GLN A 83 -9.51 7.99 7.54
N GLN A 84 -10.44 7.92 6.59
CA GLN A 84 -11.77 7.32 6.78
C GLN A 84 -11.71 5.83 7.18
N TRP A 85 -10.87 5.02 6.53
CA TRP A 85 -10.74 3.60 6.87
C TRP A 85 -9.90 3.36 8.12
N MET A 86 -9.03 4.30 8.49
CA MET A 86 -8.39 4.28 9.80
C MET A 86 -9.36 4.66 10.91
N ASP A 87 -10.23 5.66 10.68
CA ASP A 87 -11.33 6.03 11.58
C ASP A 87 -12.29 4.86 11.78
N TYR A 88 -12.59 4.12 10.71
CA TYR A 88 -13.38 2.89 10.79
C TYR A 88 -12.75 1.87 11.75
N ALA A 89 -11.46 1.55 11.57
CA ALA A 89 -10.75 0.60 12.42
C ALA A 89 -10.67 1.10 13.88
N ALA A 90 -10.44 2.39 14.08
CA ALA A 90 -10.43 3.03 15.40
C ALA A 90 -11.80 2.96 16.09
N GLY A 91 -12.88 3.28 15.37
CA GLY A 91 -14.26 3.23 15.90
C GLY A 91 -14.68 1.82 16.30
N LYS A 92 -14.09 0.80 15.66
CA LYS A 92 -14.25 -0.62 16.01
C LYS A 92 -13.29 -1.09 17.13
N LYS A 93 -12.47 -0.19 17.68
CA LYS A 93 -11.46 -0.45 18.72
C LYS A 93 -10.42 -1.51 18.31
N LEU A 94 -10.07 -1.53 17.03
CA LEU A 94 -9.14 -2.51 16.45
C LEU A 94 -7.68 -2.05 16.46
N ILE A 95 -7.41 -0.77 16.68
CA ILE A 95 -6.04 -0.22 16.70
C ILE A 95 -5.57 0.04 18.13
N ALA A 96 -4.26 -0.11 18.34
CA ALA A 96 -3.61 0.19 19.60
C ALA A 96 -3.64 1.71 19.87
N GLU A 97 -3.89 2.09 21.12
CA GLU A 97 -3.93 3.49 21.54
C GLU A 97 -2.59 4.20 21.27
N ASN A 98 -2.64 5.48 20.89
CA ASN A 98 -1.47 6.33 20.64
C ASN A 98 -0.51 5.82 19.54
N THR A 99 -0.95 4.88 18.70
CA THR A 99 -0.16 4.38 17.55
C THR A 99 -0.61 4.92 16.20
N ARG A 100 -1.73 5.64 16.15
CA ARG A 100 -2.15 6.30 14.91
C ARG A 100 -1.25 7.49 14.61
N HIS A 101 -0.65 7.48 13.43
CA HIS A 101 0.18 8.57 12.92
C HIS A 101 -0.08 8.76 11.43
N THR A 102 -0.15 10.00 10.95
CA THR A 102 -0.23 10.27 9.52
C THR A 102 1.16 10.21 8.93
N LEU A 103 1.46 9.16 8.16
CA LEU A 103 2.81 8.83 7.70
C LEU A 103 3.17 9.53 6.39
N LEU A 104 2.24 9.57 5.43
CA LEU A 104 2.51 10.03 4.06
C LEU A 104 1.36 10.89 3.53
N GLY A 105 1.70 11.80 2.63
CA GLY A 105 0.82 12.47 1.71
C GLY A 105 1.00 11.97 0.27
N ASN A 106 0.03 12.25 -0.60
CA ASN A 106 0.10 11.93 -2.02
C ASN A 106 -0.74 12.90 -2.86
N GLN A 107 -0.72 12.75 -4.18
CA GLN A 107 -1.50 13.56 -5.12
C GLN A 107 -2.46 12.70 -5.91
N LEU A 108 -3.64 13.23 -6.23
CA LEU A 108 -4.58 12.58 -7.14
C LEU A 108 -4.28 13.02 -8.58
N VAL A 109 -4.13 12.08 -9.50
CA VAL A 109 -3.71 12.36 -10.89
C VAL A 109 -4.57 11.61 -11.89
N LEU A 110 -4.69 12.20 -13.08
CA LEU A 110 -5.24 11.57 -14.26
C LEU A 110 -4.10 10.99 -15.10
N ILE A 111 -4.19 9.71 -15.43
CA ILE A 111 -3.21 9.00 -16.25
C ILE A 111 -3.80 8.53 -17.56
N ALA A 112 -2.92 8.36 -18.56
CA ALA A 112 -3.20 7.72 -19.83
C ALA A 112 -2.12 6.65 -20.11
N PRO A 113 -2.35 5.71 -21.06
CA PRO A 113 -1.29 4.83 -21.54
C PRO A 113 -0.07 5.63 -22.00
N LYS A 114 1.14 5.07 -21.84
CA LYS A 114 2.40 5.77 -22.17
C LYS A 114 2.41 6.30 -23.61
N GLU A 115 1.91 5.48 -24.54
CA GLU A 115 1.84 5.76 -25.97
C GLU A 115 0.61 6.59 -26.39
N SER A 116 -0.23 7.01 -25.44
CA SER A 116 -1.38 7.89 -25.74
C SER A 116 -0.90 9.21 -26.35
N LYS A 117 -1.63 9.70 -27.37
CA LYS A 117 -1.37 11.01 -27.99
C LYS A 117 -1.93 12.18 -27.17
N LEU A 118 -2.60 11.90 -26.04
CA LEU A 118 -3.13 12.94 -25.18
C LEU A 118 -1.98 13.69 -24.49
N ASP A 119 -1.93 15.01 -24.70
CA ASP A 119 -1.03 15.92 -24.01
C ASP A 119 -1.51 16.21 -22.58
N LYS A 120 -0.70 16.93 -21.81
CA LYS A 120 -1.12 17.40 -20.49
C LYS A 120 -2.33 18.34 -20.62
N ILE A 121 -3.27 18.19 -19.70
CA ILE A 121 -4.47 18.99 -19.58
C ILE A 121 -4.54 19.64 -18.21
N ASP A 122 -5.16 20.81 -18.15
CA ASP A 122 -5.62 21.40 -16.90
C ASP A 122 -6.98 20.80 -16.54
N ILE A 123 -7.10 20.33 -15.30
CA ILE A 123 -8.35 19.78 -14.77
C ILE A 123 -9.08 20.88 -14.03
N ASP A 124 -10.22 21.31 -14.57
CA ASP A 124 -11.07 22.37 -14.05
C ASP A 124 -12.56 22.11 -14.34
N ARG A 125 -13.42 23.08 -14.03
CA ARG A 125 -14.87 22.99 -14.26
C ARG A 125 -15.27 22.98 -15.76
N LYS A 126 -14.36 23.33 -16.66
CA LYS A 126 -14.57 23.39 -18.11
C LYS A 126 -14.03 22.14 -18.81
N THR A 127 -13.38 21.23 -18.09
CA THR A 127 -12.87 19.96 -18.62
C THR A 127 -13.97 19.16 -19.31
N LYS A 128 -13.80 18.90 -20.61
CA LYS A 128 -14.76 18.15 -21.44
C LYS A 128 -14.51 16.65 -21.34
N TRP A 129 -14.90 16.04 -20.22
CA TRP A 129 -14.62 14.62 -19.91
C TRP A 129 -15.05 13.63 -21.00
N LYS A 130 -16.25 13.79 -21.58
CA LYS A 130 -16.73 12.91 -22.67
C LYS A 130 -15.80 12.95 -23.88
N SER A 131 -15.35 14.15 -24.27
CA SER A 131 -14.42 14.34 -25.38
C SER A 131 -13.04 13.76 -25.06
N LEU A 132 -12.54 13.94 -23.82
CA LEU A 132 -11.27 13.38 -23.38
C LEU A 132 -11.26 11.85 -23.38
N LEU A 133 -12.41 11.23 -23.09
CA LEU A 133 -12.54 9.78 -23.08
C LEU A 133 -12.74 9.19 -24.48
N ALA A 134 -13.06 9.99 -25.49
CA ALA A 134 -13.28 9.54 -26.87
C ALA A 134 -14.17 8.28 -26.95
N ASP A 135 -15.35 8.34 -26.32
CA ASP A 135 -16.31 7.23 -26.15
C ASP A 135 -15.84 6.03 -25.31
N GLY A 136 -14.61 6.07 -24.81
CA GLY A 136 -14.06 5.12 -23.86
C GLY A 136 -14.57 5.31 -22.43
N ARG A 137 -13.98 4.52 -21.52
CA ARG A 137 -14.30 4.53 -20.09
C ARG A 137 -13.17 5.13 -19.26
N LEU A 138 -13.46 5.52 -18.03
CA LEU A 138 -12.49 6.04 -17.05
C LEU A 138 -12.25 5.00 -15.96
N ALA A 139 -11.04 4.45 -15.84
CA ALA A 139 -10.71 3.53 -14.76
C ALA A 139 -10.53 4.27 -13.42
N VAL A 140 -11.13 3.76 -12.36
CA VAL A 140 -10.98 4.31 -11.00
C VAL A 140 -11.22 3.21 -9.97
N GLY A 141 -10.65 3.32 -8.77
CA GLY A 141 -11.09 2.51 -7.64
C GLY A 141 -12.58 2.75 -7.37
N ASP A 142 -13.32 1.74 -6.89
CA ASP A 142 -14.76 1.90 -6.64
C ASP A 142 -15.03 3.11 -5.71
N PRO A 143 -15.74 4.15 -6.20
CA PRO A 143 -15.97 5.37 -5.45
C PRO A 143 -16.77 5.22 -4.17
N ASP A 144 -17.44 4.09 -3.98
CA ASP A 144 -18.26 3.85 -2.79
C ASP A 144 -17.44 3.34 -1.60
N HIS A 145 -16.20 2.86 -1.81
CA HIS A 145 -15.38 2.37 -0.71
C HIS A 145 -13.86 2.44 -0.90
N VAL A 146 -13.33 2.45 -2.13
CA VAL A 146 -11.87 2.50 -2.35
C VAL A 146 -11.38 3.95 -2.17
N PRO A 147 -10.33 4.22 -1.36
CA PRO A 147 -9.85 5.58 -1.08
C PRO A 147 -9.64 6.45 -2.33
N VAL A 148 -8.95 5.95 -3.36
CA VAL A 148 -8.72 6.73 -4.60
C VAL A 148 -10.03 7.08 -5.32
N GLY A 149 -11.03 6.19 -5.22
CA GLY A 149 -12.36 6.41 -5.78
C GLY A 149 -13.15 7.45 -4.99
N ILE A 150 -13.02 7.44 -3.66
CA ILE A 150 -13.61 8.45 -2.78
C ILE A 150 -13.02 9.83 -3.10
N TYR A 151 -11.69 9.94 -3.18
CA TYR A 151 -11.02 11.19 -3.58
C TYR A 151 -11.40 11.63 -5.00
N ALA A 152 -11.49 10.70 -5.96
CA ALA A 152 -11.95 10.99 -7.31
C ALA A 152 -13.39 11.52 -7.34
N LYS A 153 -14.28 10.92 -6.54
CA LYS A 153 -15.66 11.38 -6.40
C LYS A 153 -15.75 12.77 -5.79
N GLU A 154 -15.05 13.01 -4.68
CA GLU A 154 -14.97 14.34 -4.06
C GLU A 154 -14.49 15.39 -5.08
N SER A 155 -13.40 15.08 -5.79
CA SER A 155 -12.82 15.96 -6.81
C SER A 155 -13.78 16.26 -7.96
N LEU A 156 -14.35 15.22 -8.57
CA LEU A 156 -15.29 15.37 -9.67
C LEU A 156 -16.60 16.07 -9.23
N GLN A 157 -17.04 15.91 -7.98
CA GLN A 157 -18.18 16.64 -7.44
C GLN A 157 -17.86 18.13 -7.27
N SER A 158 -16.70 18.47 -6.68
CA SER A 158 -16.23 19.85 -6.52
C SER A 158 -16.09 20.59 -7.87
N LEU A 159 -15.68 19.85 -8.91
CA LEU A 159 -15.56 20.33 -10.27
C LEU A 159 -16.88 20.32 -11.07
N GLY A 160 -17.98 19.84 -10.49
CA GLY A 160 -19.29 19.76 -11.16
C GLY A 160 -19.36 18.72 -12.29
N ALA A 161 -18.42 17.78 -12.33
CA ALA A 161 -18.28 16.78 -13.39
C ALA A 161 -18.85 15.40 -13.03
N TRP A 162 -19.13 15.14 -11.75
CA TRP A 162 -19.50 13.81 -11.24
C TRP A 162 -20.64 13.14 -12.02
N GLU A 163 -21.78 13.82 -12.20
CA GLU A 163 -22.94 13.26 -12.89
C GLU A 163 -22.65 12.88 -14.35
N ALA A 164 -21.75 13.62 -15.00
CA ALA A 164 -21.35 13.34 -16.38
C ALA A 164 -20.34 12.18 -16.49
N VAL A 165 -19.49 12.00 -15.47
CA VAL A 165 -18.36 11.06 -15.50
C VAL A 165 -18.70 9.71 -14.85
N ASN A 166 -19.47 9.69 -13.77
CA ASN A 166 -19.87 8.48 -13.04
C ASN A 166 -20.39 7.34 -13.94
N PRO A 167 -21.29 7.56 -14.93
CA PRO A 167 -21.76 6.48 -15.80
C PRO A 167 -20.69 5.95 -16.78
N LEU A 168 -19.55 6.64 -16.92
CA LEU A 168 -18.45 6.27 -17.81
C LEU A 168 -17.33 5.52 -17.09
N MET A 169 -17.47 5.26 -15.79
CA MET A 169 -16.40 4.67 -14.99
C MET A 169 -16.30 3.15 -15.16
N VAL A 170 -15.08 2.64 -15.22
CA VAL A 170 -14.76 1.24 -14.84
C VAL A 170 -14.31 1.26 -13.39
N ARG A 171 -15.17 0.79 -12.50
CA ARG A 171 -14.90 0.69 -11.07
C ARG A 171 -14.08 -0.56 -10.78
N THR A 172 -13.03 -0.40 -9.97
CA THR A 172 -12.08 -1.47 -9.65
C THR A 172 -11.93 -1.67 -8.15
N ASN A 173 -11.53 -2.87 -7.75
CA ASN A 173 -11.42 -3.25 -6.34
C ASN A 173 -10.28 -2.55 -5.58
N ASN A 174 -9.31 -1.94 -6.27
CA ASN A 174 -8.23 -1.12 -5.72
C ASN A 174 -7.59 -0.26 -6.82
N VAL A 175 -6.77 0.72 -6.43
CA VAL A 175 -6.12 1.65 -7.36
C VAL A 175 -5.19 0.99 -8.39
N ARG A 176 -4.46 -0.07 -8.00
CA ARG A 176 -3.53 -0.77 -8.90
C ARG A 176 -4.27 -1.59 -9.96
N SER A 177 -5.42 -2.15 -9.62
CA SER A 177 -6.29 -2.80 -10.61
C SER A 177 -6.84 -1.79 -11.62
N GLY A 178 -7.23 -0.59 -11.19
CA GLY A 178 -7.60 0.51 -12.10
C GLY A 178 -6.45 0.95 -13.00
N MET A 179 -5.25 1.17 -12.43
CA MET A 179 -4.05 1.52 -13.19
C MET A 179 -3.73 0.46 -14.25
N ALA A 180 -3.85 -0.83 -13.91
CA ALA A 180 -3.53 -1.92 -14.83
C ALA A 180 -4.42 -1.94 -16.09
N LEU A 181 -5.67 -1.46 -16.01
CA LEU A 181 -6.51 -1.29 -17.20
C LEU A 181 -5.94 -0.22 -18.15
N VAL A 182 -5.41 0.87 -17.59
CA VAL A 182 -4.75 1.94 -18.35
C VAL A 182 -3.41 1.46 -18.92
N GLU A 183 -2.62 0.70 -18.15
CA GLU A 183 -1.37 0.11 -18.62
C GLU A 183 -1.55 -0.79 -19.84
N ARG A 184 -2.67 -1.50 -19.92
CA ARG A 184 -3.03 -2.39 -21.03
C ARG A 184 -3.80 -1.69 -22.15
N ALA A 185 -4.01 -0.37 -22.04
CA ALA A 185 -4.81 0.42 -22.96
C ALA A 185 -6.25 -0.13 -23.16
N GLU A 186 -6.79 -0.85 -22.16
CA GLU A 186 -8.20 -1.28 -22.15
C GLU A 186 -9.14 -0.11 -21.88
N VAL A 187 -8.64 0.91 -21.19
CA VAL A 187 -9.30 2.21 -21.03
C VAL A 187 -8.34 3.34 -21.41
N PRO A 188 -8.86 4.45 -21.99
CA PRO A 188 -8.03 5.58 -22.40
C PRO A 188 -7.45 6.37 -21.22
N LEU A 189 -8.16 6.41 -20.09
CA LEU A 189 -7.81 7.22 -18.92
C LEU A 189 -8.09 6.49 -17.62
N GLY A 190 -7.37 6.86 -16.57
CA GLY A 190 -7.70 6.46 -15.21
C GLY A 190 -7.32 7.50 -14.16
N ILE A 191 -8.01 7.48 -13.02
CA ILE A 191 -7.68 8.30 -11.85
C ILE A 191 -6.95 7.42 -10.85
N VAL A 192 -5.72 7.79 -10.53
CA VAL A 192 -4.80 7.08 -9.63
C VAL A 192 -4.07 8.07 -8.72
N TYR A 193 -3.17 7.59 -7.87
CA TYR A 193 -2.26 8.48 -7.16
C TYR A 193 -0.99 8.79 -7.96
N GLY A 194 -0.36 9.93 -7.69
CA GLY A 194 0.92 10.31 -8.28
C GLY A 194 1.99 9.23 -8.08
N SER A 195 2.03 8.63 -6.90
CA SER A 195 2.93 7.51 -6.60
C SER A 195 2.72 6.27 -7.48
N ASP A 196 1.47 5.98 -7.86
CA ASP A 196 1.16 4.84 -8.73
C ASP A 196 1.71 5.10 -10.15
N ALA A 197 1.56 6.33 -10.64
CA ALA A 197 2.12 6.74 -11.92
C ALA A 197 3.65 6.67 -11.93
N VAL A 198 4.32 7.03 -10.82
CA VAL A 198 5.78 6.88 -10.66
C VAL A 198 6.19 5.40 -10.67
N ALA A 199 5.39 4.52 -10.07
CA ALA A 199 5.66 3.09 -9.99
C ALA A 199 5.52 2.33 -11.33
N SER A 200 4.94 2.97 -12.36
CA SER A 200 4.70 2.34 -13.67
C SER A 200 5.48 3.01 -14.80
N LYS A 201 6.03 2.18 -15.70
CA LYS A 201 6.64 2.64 -16.96
C LYS A 201 5.66 2.68 -18.12
N LYS A 202 4.43 2.21 -17.92
CA LYS A 202 3.42 1.98 -18.98
C LYS A 202 2.33 3.04 -19.05
N VAL A 203 2.35 4.00 -18.13
CA VAL A 203 1.41 5.13 -18.12
C VAL A 203 2.17 6.44 -18.05
N LYS A 204 1.47 7.54 -18.31
CA LYS A 204 1.94 8.90 -18.07
C LYS A 204 0.85 9.72 -17.38
N VAL A 205 1.27 10.65 -16.54
CA VAL A 205 0.37 11.66 -15.97
C VAL A 205 0.01 12.66 -17.06
N VAL A 206 -1.29 12.82 -17.29
CA VAL A 206 -1.86 13.78 -18.24
C VAL A 206 -2.61 14.91 -17.54
N GLY A 207 -2.91 14.79 -16.24
CA GLY A 207 -3.50 15.89 -15.47
C GLY A 207 -3.31 15.66 -13.97
N ILE A 208 -3.32 16.75 -13.20
CA ILE A 208 -3.26 16.71 -11.74
C ILE A 208 -4.56 17.34 -11.24
N PHE A 209 -5.25 16.67 -10.32
CA PHE A 209 -6.47 17.23 -9.76
C PHE A 209 -6.12 18.38 -8.81
N PRO A 210 -6.90 19.49 -8.79
CA PRO A 210 -6.62 20.61 -7.91
C PRO A 210 -6.69 20.20 -6.43
N LEU A 211 -5.79 20.70 -5.59
CA LEU A 211 -5.70 20.31 -4.18
C LEU A 211 -6.98 20.64 -3.40
N GLU A 212 -7.66 21.72 -3.78
CA GLU A 212 -8.92 22.17 -3.20
C GLU A 212 -10.15 21.38 -3.68
N SER A 213 -9.96 20.47 -4.65
CA SER A 213 -11.08 19.68 -5.19
C SER A 213 -11.44 18.48 -4.29
N HIS A 214 -10.53 18.02 -3.44
CA HIS A 214 -10.72 16.86 -2.57
C HIS A 214 -10.02 17.08 -1.22
N LYS A 215 -10.31 16.25 -0.22
CA LYS A 215 -9.52 16.28 1.03
C LYS A 215 -8.05 15.92 0.76
N PRO A 216 -7.10 16.33 1.63
CA PRO A 216 -5.72 15.87 1.53
C PRO A 216 -5.64 14.34 1.44
N VAL A 217 -4.83 13.84 0.51
CA VAL A 217 -4.58 12.40 0.39
C VAL A 217 -3.52 12.04 1.42
N GLU A 218 -3.95 11.35 2.48
CA GLU A 218 -3.13 11.05 3.66
C GLU A 218 -3.16 9.56 3.98
N TYR A 219 -2.00 9.03 4.37
CA TYR A 219 -1.81 7.62 4.69
C TYR A 219 -1.54 7.46 6.17
N PRO A 220 -2.58 7.24 7.00
CA PRO A 220 -2.36 6.92 8.40
C PRO A 220 -1.86 5.49 8.57
N ILE A 221 -0.91 5.33 9.48
CA ILE A 221 -0.41 4.06 9.99
C ILE A 221 -0.89 3.87 11.43
N ALA A 222 -1.21 2.64 11.82
CA ALA A 222 -1.43 2.25 13.21
C ALA A 222 -1.05 0.79 13.46
N VAL A 223 -0.73 0.47 14.71
CA VAL A 223 -0.54 -0.91 15.17
C VAL A 223 -1.91 -1.50 15.52
N ILE A 224 -2.13 -2.78 15.21
CA ILE A 224 -3.34 -3.49 15.60
C ILE A 224 -3.33 -3.79 17.09
N LYS A 225 -4.48 -3.59 17.74
CA LYS A 225 -4.63 -3.77 19.18
C LYS A 225 -4.29 -5.21 19.58
N GLY A 226 -3.42 -5.37 20.57
CA GLY A 226 -2.96 -6.69 21.05
C GLY A 226 -1.77 -7.26 20.28
N HIS A 227 -1.25 -6.54 19.27
CA HIS A 227 -0.09 -6.93 18.46
C HIS A 227 1.14 -6.05 18.75
N GLU A 228 1.18 -5.34 19.88
CA GLU A 228 2.20 -4.34 20.18
C GLU A 228 3.52 -4.92 20.72
N ASN A 229 3.96 -6.06 20.19
CA ASN A 229 5.24 -6.68 20.51
C ASN A 229 6.43 -5.83 19.99
N GLN A 230 7.65 -6.20 20.40
CA GLN A 230 8.84 -5.41 20.06
C GLN A 230 9.09 -5.36 18.55
N ALA A 231 9.00 -6.49 17.84
CA ALA A 231 9.24 -6.55 16.40
C ALA A 231 8.29 -5.63 15.61
N VAL A 232 7.02 -5.57 16.03
CA VAL A 232 6.00 -4.70 15.41
C VAL A 232 6.31 -3.23 15.68
N ARG A 233 6.73 -2.88 16.90
CA ARG A 233 7.13 -1.51 17.24
C ARG A 233 8.38 -1.08 16.46
N ASP A 234 9.37 -1.96 16.36
CA ASP A 234 10.61 -1.69 15.62
C ASP A 234 10.31 -1.37 14.15
N PHE A 235 9.46 -2.17 13.49
CA PHE A 235 9.10 -1.89 12.09
C PHE A 235 8.17 -0.67 11.94
N TYR A 236 7.23 -0.47 12.86
CA TYR A 236 6.40 0.74 12.91
C TYR A 236 7.26 2.01 13.03
N ASP A 237 8.30 1.97 13.86
CA ASP A 237 9.26 3.06 14.04
C ASP A 237 10.17 3.22 12.83
N TYR A 238 10.63 2.11 12.22
CA TYR A 238 11.43 2.11 11.00
C TYR A 238 10.74 2.84 9.85
N LEU A 239 9.42 2.68 9.69
CA LEU A 239 8.67 3.36 8.63
C LEU A 239 8.71 4.89 8.73
N LYS A 240 9.05 5.45 9.91
CA LYS A 240 9.16 6.89 10.16
C LYS A 240 10.60 7.42 10.05
N THR A 241 11.59 6.57 9.73
CA THR A 241 12.99 7.00 9.69
C THR A 241 13.34 7.72 8.37
N PRO A 242 14.44 8.48 8.32
CA PRO A 242 14.94 9.08 7.10
C PRO A 242 15.20 8.07 5.97
N GLU A 243 15.63 6.85 6.30
CA GLU A 243 15.92 5.78 5.34
C GLU A 243 14.63 5.33 4.62
N ALA A 244 13.56 5.07 5.38
CA ALA A 244 12.25 4.75 4.82
C ALA A 244 11.69 5.94 4.02
N ALA A 245 11.85 7.17 4.54
CA ALA A 245 11.41 8.39 3.87
C ALA A 245 12.07 8.58 2.49
N VAL A 246 13.34 8.20 2.32
CA VAL A 246 14.02 8.24 1.00
C VAL A 246 13.35 7.29 0.01
N ILE A 247 12.97 6.08 0.44
CA ILE A 247 12.26 5.12 -0.43
C ILE A 247 10.87 5.67 -0.78
N PHE A 248 10.12 6.17 0.19
CA PHE A 248 8.80 6.77 -0.06
C PHE A 248 8.87 7.91 -1.08
N LYS A 249 9.84 8.83 -0.93
CA LYS A 249 10.06 9.93 -1.88
C LYS A 249 10.41 9.43 -3.28
N ARG A 250 11.24 8.39 -3.39
CA ARG A 250 11.58 7.76 -4.69
C ARG A 250 10.33 7.27 -5.43
N TYR A 251 9.33 6.80 -4.69
CA TYR A 251 8.06 6.35 -5.24
C TYR A 251 7.00 7.45 -5.34
N GLY A 252 7.33 8.72 -5.10
CA GLY A 252 6.42 9.84 -5.28
C GLY A 252 5.46 10.12 -4.11
N PHE A 253 5.68 9.50 -2.95
CA PHE A 253 4.99 9.88 -1.71
C PHE A 253 5.65 11.10 -1.06
N SER A 254 4.90 11.80 -0.22
CA SER A 254 5.40 12.89 0.62
C SER A 254 5.40 12.47 2.09
N PRO A 255 6.53 12.05 2.68
CA PRO A 255 6.60 11.79 4.12
C PRO A 255 6.20 13.01 4.96
N LEU A 256 5.41 12.79 6.00
CA LEU A 256 4.82 13.83 6.88
C LEU A 256 5.40 13.78 8.30
#